data_AF-A0A9D1Q4G8-F1
#
_entry.id   AF-A0A9D1Q4G8-F1
#
_cell.length_a   1.000
_cell.length_b   1.000
_cell.length_c   1.000
_cell.angle_alpha   90.00
_cell.angle_beta   90.00
_cell.angle_gamma   90.00
#
_symmetry.space_group_name_H-M   'P 1'
#
loop_
_entity.id
_entity.type
_entity.pdbx_description
1 polymer ?
#
loop_
_entity_poly.entity_id
_entity_poly.type
_entity_poly.pdbx_seq_one_letter_code
_entity_poly.pdbx_strand_id
1 'polypeptide(L)'
;MKKMKLLSPLFLISFLLSFNISFAEKKMEVTIKGISHKKALENAQNATEIYALNGKEAPSELRIQWLYEEGVKQIADALQPYGFYRATIKGDLIFQKEQIVVTYHVDPGKQIPIGQVILGVTDLEAIKERDTKDAKSEYRAFSKIISSSKLKVGAPLNHTQYESTKSKLSQKASELGYFDAFYPHHELIVNLNNYEADINLQMTLGDRYLFGSSTFHQEYFADEFLERFLHNMRENNDYSDQKLVQLQSTFNETNYFEDVVIVPQINNDTKEVPLDIYLRPRKQRTLNLGLGYSSDIGMKVMGGLNWHYINRYGHKLNTSFLFAQKKRDATINYQIPGSDPTQDAYNIFFNYDYEDTSTKDYTTYLVGVSKERTRDQYQYGYSLHYQYDRFRDVYGHKQNSKLLVPTFYGEWKSAAVIPFNQFGFKIEGKVRGAIDSVGSDISFIQASIGLHTFIPLGENNRFLIRGTLGNTTIKSKDLNKLPPSLRFYTGGDNTVRGYKYDGIGEKGYNGEIYGGKKLAVASIEYEHKITPSIAIATFIDAGDAYNSKIDFKYGAGAGIRWYSQIGAVKLDLAHGFDKEFGDTVRLHLNIGLEL
;
A
#
# COMPACT_ATOMS: atom_id res chain seq x y z
N MET A 1 -84.65 23.80 -18.92
CA MET A 1 -84.52 22.34 -18.76
C MET A 1 -84.25 21.70 -20.11
N LYS A 2 -83.23 20.85 -20.22
CA LYS A 2 -83.00 19.82 -21.27
C LYS A 2 -82.95 20.26 -22.75
N LYS A 3 -81.83 19.84 -23.39
CA LYS A 3 -81.74 19.12 -24.70
C LYS A 3 -82.11 19.92 -25.96
N MET A 4 -81.62 19.59 -27.16
CA MET A 4 -80.46 18.92 -27.74
C MET A 4 -80.66 19.08 -29.26
N LYS A 5 -79.57 19.16 -30.03
CA LYS A 5 -79.42 18.77 -31.45
C LYS A 5 -80.23 19.52 -32.53
N LEU A 6 -79.56 20.11 -33.51
CA LEU A 6 -79.20 19.56 -34.84
C LEU A 6 -78.45 20.67 -35.62
N LEU A 7 -77.17 20.47 -35.94
CA LEU A 7 -76.62 20.11 -37.27
C LEU A 7 -76.63 21.25 -38.32
N SER A 8 -75.45 21.86 -38.52
CA SER A 8 -75.00 22.47 -39.79
C SER A 8 -73.49 22.18 -39.97
N PRO A 9 -72.98 22.12 -41.21
CA PRO A 9 -72.03 21.07 -41.61
C PRO A 9 -70.54 21.42 -41.44
N LEU A 10 -69.79 20.38 -41.05
CA LEU A 10 -68.39 20.14 -41.42
C LEU A 10 -68.15 20.55 -42.88
N PHE A 11 -67.23 21.48 -43.14
CA PHE A 11 -66.23 21.47 -44.23
C PHE A 11 -65.59 22.85 -44.30
N LEU A 12 -64.65 23.18 -43.39
CA LEU A 12 -63.62 24.20 -43.70
C LEU A 12 -62.45 24.28 -42.70
N ILE A 13 -62.28 23.30 -41.79
CA ILE A 13 -61.18 23.31 -40.80
C ILE A 13 -60.52 21.92 -40.73
N SER A 14 -60.14 21.38 -41.89
CA SER A 14 -59.34 20.15 -41.99
C SER A 14 -58.30 20.17 -43.12
N PHE A 15 -58.03 21.33 -43.74
CA PHE A 15 -57.06 21.45 -44.84
C PHE A 15 -55.90 22.41 -44.55
N LEU A 16 -55.57 22.59 -43.27
CA LEU A 16 -54.40 23.39 -42.84
C LEU A 16 -53.49 22.65 -41.83
N LEU A 17 -53.67 21.34 -41.68
CA LEU A 17 -52.91 20.49 -40.76
C LEU A 17 -52.53 19.16 -41.43
N SER A 18 -51.74 19.24 -42.51
CA SER A 18 -50.86 18.14 -42.99
C SER A 18 -50.15 18.52 -44.29
N PHE A 19 -49.32 19.57 -44.27
CA PHE A 19 -48.14 19.61 -45.13
C PHE A 19 -46.92 19.60 -44.22
N ASN A 20 -46.70 18.45 -43.56
CA ASN A 20 -45.32 18.09 -43.23
C ASN A 20 -44.70 17.71 -44.57
N ILE A 21 -44.19 18.70 -45.30
CA ILE A 21 -43.19 18.44 -46.31
C ILE A 21 -41.98 17.99 -45.50
N SER A 22 -41.86 16.67 -45.31
CA SER A 22 -40.63 16.07 -44.85
C SER A 22 -39.62 16.28 -45.97
N PHE A 23 -38.95 17.43 -45.98
CA PHE A 23 -37.70 17.55 -46.71
C PHE A 23 -36.79 16.51 -46.07
N ALA A 24 -36.35 15.51 -46.83
CA ALA A 24 -35.33 14.60 -46.35
C ALA A 24 -34.10 15.44 -45.99
N GLU A 25 -33.88 15.66 -44.70
CA GLU A 25 -32.73 16.40 -44.17
C GLU A 25 -31.46 15.65 -44.59
N LYS A 26 -30.68 16.27 -45.48
CA LYS A 26 -29.43 15.68 -45.99
C LYS A 26 -28.45 15.56 -44.82
N LYS A 27 -27.83 14.39 -44.66
CA LYS A 27 -26.75 14.21 -43.70
C LYS A 27 -25.38 14.45 -44.34
N MET A 28 -24.42 14.90 -43.55
CA MET A 28 -23.03 15.03 -43.96
C MET A 28 -22.29 13.71 -43.79
N GLU A 29 -21.54 13.30 -44.80
CA GLU A 29 -20.51 12.25 -44.69
C GLU A 29 -19.16 12.89 -45.00
N VAL A 30 -18.25 12.92 -44.03
CA VAL A 30 -16.94 13.56 -44.18
C VAL A 30 -15.83 12.56 -43.93
N THR A 31 -14.95 12.38 -44.91
CA THR A 31 -13.81 11.47 -44.80
C THR A 31 -12.49 12.15 -45.17
N ILE A 32 -11.43 11.82 -44.44
CA ILE A 32 -10.06 12.25 -44.71
C ILE A 32 -9.22 10.99 -44.96
N LYS A 33 -8.63 10.89 -46.14
CA LYS A 33 -7.87 9.70 -46.60
C LYS A 33 -6.43 10.09 -46.94
N GLY A 34 -5.50 9.13 -46.81
CA GLY A 34 -4.10 9.29 -47.24
C GLY A 34 -3.10 9.67 -46.15
N ILE A 35 -3.53 9.84 -44.89
CA ILE A 35 -2.64 10.05 -43.74
C ILE A 35 -2.40 8.72 -43.01
N SER A 36 -1.21 8.16 -43.13
CA SER A 36 -0.82 6.90 -42.43
C SER A 36 -0.41 7.13 -40.97
N HIS A 37 0.08 8.32 -40.63
CA HIS A 37 0.49 8.66 -39.27
C HIS A 37 -0.73 8.90 -38.37
N LYS A 38 -1.06 7.91 -37.52
CA LYS A 38 -2.31 7.89 -36.72
C LYS A 38 -2.59 9.18 -35.95
N LYS A 39 -1.63 9.73 -35.21
CA LYS A 39 -1.82 10.97 -34.44
C LYS A 39 -2.01 12.21 -35.31
N ALA A 40 -1.43 12.21 -36.51
CA ALA A 40 -1.60 13.31 -37.45
C ALA A 40 -2.99 13.27 -38.08
N LEU A 41 -3.50 12.07 -38.36
CA LEU A 41 -4.89 11.86 -38.79
C LEU A 41 -5.89 12.30 -37.71
N GLU A 42 -5.69 11.86 -36.47
CA GLU A 42 -6.55 12.28 -35.34
C GLU A 42 -6.53 13.81 -35.17
N ASN A 43 -5.35 14.44 -35.26
CA ASN A 43 -5.25 15.90 -35.17
C ASN A 43 -5.96 16.61 -36.34
N ALA A 44 -5.81 16.11 -37.57
CA ALA A 44 -6.51 16.64 -38.73
C ALA A 44 -8.03 16.52 -38.57
N GLN A 45 -8.53 15.37 -38.11
CA GLN A 45 -9.95 15.15 -37.84
C GLN A 45 -10.50 16.11 -36.79
N ASN A 46 -9.75 16.34 -35.71
CA ASN A 46 -10.17 17.23 -34.62
C ASN A 46 -10.12 18.72 -35.02
N ALA A 47 -9.14 19.12 -35.81
CA ALA A 47 -8.94 20.52 -36.22
C ALA A 47 -9.83 20.94 -37.39
N THR A 48 -10.38 20.00 -38.16
CA THR A 48 -11.19 20.31 -39.35
C THR A 48 -12.65 20.49 -38.96
N GLU A 49 -13.16 21.71 -39.03
CA GLU A 49 -14.53 22.06 -38.62
C GLU A 49 -15.60 21.26 -39.37
N ILE A 50 -15.42 21.04 -40.67
CA ILE A 50 -16.38 20.27 -41.47
C ILE A 50 -16.46 18.81 -41.03
N TYR A 51 -15.35 18.25 -40.50
CA TYR A 51 -15.31 16.87 -40.01
C TYR A 51 -16.19 16.68 -38.76
N ALA A 52 -16.36 17.72 -37.93
CA ALA A 52 -17.26 17.69 -36.78
C ALA A 52 -18.75 17.54 -37.15
N LEU A 53 -19.10 17.73 -38.44
CA LEU A 53 -20.43 17.52 -38.98
C LEU A 53 -20.67 16.09 -39.49
N ASN A 54 -19.65 15.22 -39.52
CA ASN A 54 -19.80 13.85 -40.00
C ASN A 54 -20.92 13.10 -39.26
N GLY A 55 -21.88 12.54 -40.01
CA GLY A 55 -23.08 11.88 -39.50
C GLY A 55 -24.17 12.79 -38.96
N LYS A 56 -23.98 14.12 -38.98
CA LYS A 56 -24.95 15.14 -38.55
C LYS A 56 -25.72 15.72 -39.73
N GLU A 57 -26.77 16.47 -39.41
CA GLU A 57 -27.55 17.23 -40.38
C GLU A 57 -26.68 18.27 -41.11
N ALA A 58 -26.88 18.40 -42.42
CA ALA A 58 -26.11 19.31 -43.24
C ALA A 58 -26.57 20.77 -43.07
N PRO A 59 -25.66 21.72 -42.83
CA PRO A 59 -26.01 23.14 -42.74
C PRO A 59 -26.35 23.71 -44.12
N SER A 60 -26.57 25.03 -44.21
CA SER A 60 -26.83 25.68 -45.51
C SER A 60 -25.71 25.40 -46.53
N GLU A 61 -26.06 25.28 -47.81
CA GLU A 61 -25.09 24.96 -48.88
C GLU A 61 -23.90 25.95 -48.93
N LEU A 62 -24.16 27.24 -48.68
CA LEU A 62 -23.11 28.27 -48.56
C LEU A 62 -22.15 27.99 -47.39
N ARG A 63 -22.66 27.54 -46.25
CA ARG A 63 -21.84 27.18 -45.09
C ARG A 63 -21.02 25.92 -45.36
N ILE A 64 -21.59 24.94 -46.06
CA ILE A 64 -20.88 23.73 -46.49
C ILE A 64 -19.73 24.09 -47.41
N GLN A 65 -19.97 24.93 -48.42
CA GLN A 65 -18.95 25.33 -49.38
C GLN A 65 -17.81 26.10 -48.70
N TRP A 66 -18.13 27.03 -47.79
CA TRP A 66 -17.12 27.72 -46.99
C TRP A 66 -16.30 26.76 -46.11
N LEU A 67 -16.97 25.88 -45.36
CA LEU A 67 -16.32 24.87 -44.52
C LEU A 67 -15.47 23.90 -45.35
N TYR A 68 -15.90 23.60 -46.57
CA TYR A 68 -15.21 22.71 -47.48
C TYR A 68 -13.89 23.32 -47.96
N GLU A 69 -13.90 24.61 -48.35
CA GLU A 69 -12.69 25.33 -48.74
C GLU A 69 -11.75 25.53 -47.55
N GLU A 70 -12.29 25.92 -46.38
CA GLU A 70 -11.48 26.11 -45.17
C GLU A 70 -10.87 24.79 -44.67
N GLY A 71 -11.58 23.67 -44.85
CA GLY A 71 -11.11 22.35 -44.46
C GLY A 71 -9.78 21.94 -45.12
N VAL A 72 -9.50 22.41 -46.35
CA VAL A 72 -8.20 22.18 -47.01
C VAL A 72 -7.07 22.77 -46.19
N LYS A 73 -7.23 24.02 -45.75
CA LYS A 73 -6.24 24.76 -44.96
C LYS A 73 -6.14 24.19 -43.55
N GLN A 74 -7.27 23.91 -42.89
CA GLN A 74 -7.31 23.34 -41.55
C GLN A 74 -6.59 21.98 -41.49
N ILE A 75 -6.78 21.12 -42.50
CA ILE A 75 -6.07 19.85 -42.59
C ILE A 75 -4.57 20.10 -42.78
N ALA A 76 -4.17 20.99 -43.69
CA ALA A 76 -2.76 21.30 -43.90
C ALA A 76 -2.07 21.81 -42.61
N ASP A 77 -2.69 22.77 -41.92
CA ASP A 77 -2.18 23.33 -40.67
C ASP A 77 -2.12 22.27 -39.56
N ALA A 78 -3.10 21.38 -39.49
CA ALA A 78 -3.13 20.31 -38.50
C ALA A 78 -2.04 19.23 -38.69
N LEU A 79 -1.44 19.15 -39.88
CA LEU A 79 -0.35 18.22 -40.15
C LEU A 79 1.04 18.81 -39.84
N GLN A 80 1.17 20.14 -39.79
CA GLN A 80 2.43 20.84 -39.51
C GLN A 80 3.07 20.45 -38.15
N PRO A 81 2.33 20.30 -37.03
CA PRO A 81 2.90 19.85 -35.77
C PRO A 81 3.61 18.49 -35.82
N TYR A 82 3.32 17.69 -36.85
CA TYR A 82 3.91 16.37 -37.10
C TYR A 82 4.95 16.39 -38.24
N GLY A 83 5.39 17.58 -38.65
CA GLY A 83 6.47 17.77 -39.61
C GLY A 83 6.04 17.78 -41.08
N PHE A 84 4.75 17.77 -41.39
CA PHE A 84 4.25 17.75 -42.77
C PHE A 84 3.88 19.17 -43.24
N TYR A 85 4.86 19.90 -43.78
CA TYR A 85 4.68 21.30 -44.22
C TYR A 85 4.38 21.47 -45.72
N ARG A 86 4.50 20.39 -46.51
CA ARG A 86 4.18 20.37 -47.95
C ARG A 86 3.02 19.44 -48.26
N ALA A 87 2.09 19.29 -47.31
CA ALA A 87 0.91 18.47 -47.50
C ALA A 87 0.07 19.04 -48.66
N THR A 88 -0.33 18.17 -49.59
CA THR A 88 -1.24 18.51 -50.69
C THR A 88 -2.60 17.87 -50.40
N ILE A 89 -3.64 18.69 -50.36
CA ILE A 89 -5.00 18.26 -50.05
C ILE A 89 -5.88 18.56 -51.26
N LYS A 90 -6.59 17.55 -51.77
CA LYS A 90 -7.65 17.71 -52.76
C LYS A 90 -8.97 17.29 -52.14
N GLY A 91 -9.96 18.16 -52.21
CA GLY A 91 -11.32 17.86 -51.76
C GLY A 91 -12.20 17.46 -52.93
N ASP A 92 -13.18 16.60 -52.66
CA ASP A 92 -14.33 16.34 -53.50
C ASP A 92 -15.60 16.62 -52.69
N LEU A 93 -16.48 17.50 -53.21
CA LEU A 93 -17.78 17.83 -52.63
C LEU A 93 -18.89 17.36 -53.57
N ILE A 94 -19.69 16.39 -53.12
CA ILE A 94 -20.75 15.77 -53.92
C ILE A 94 -22.09 15.93 -53.21
N PHE A 95 -23.01 16.66 -53.85
CA PHE A 95 -24.40 16.79 -53.39
C PHE A 95 -25.24 15.63 -53.93
N GLN A 96 -25.69 14.73 -53.05
CA GLN A 96 -26.61 13.65 -53.41
C GLN A 96 -28.02 13.92 -52.87
N LYS A 97 -29.00 13.09 -53.27
CA LYS A 97 -30.41 13.26 -52.87
C LYS A 97 -30.62 13.18 -51.36
N GLU A 98 -29.91 12.28 -50.67
CA GLU A 98 -30.10 11.98 -49.24
C GLU A 98 -28.89 12.34 -48.37
N GLN A 99 -27.75 12.66 -48.98
CA GLN A 99 -26.49 12.94 -48.27
C GLN A 99 -25.60 13.93 -49.04
N ILE A 100 -24.73 14.62 -48.31
CA ILE A 100 -23.68 15.46 -48.86
C ILE A 100 -22.36 14.85 -48.44
N VAL A 101 -21.57 14.44 -49.43
CA VAL A 101 -20.32 13.72 -49.22
C VAL A 101 -19.14 14.65 -49.46
N VAL A 102 -18.27 14.78 -48.46
CA VAL A 102 -17.00 15.50 -48.53
C VAL A 102 -15.87 14.50 -48.33
N THR A 103 -15.01 14.36 -49.34
CA THR A 103 -13.81 13.52 -49.22
C THR A 103 -12.57 14.35 -49.43
N TYR A 104 -11.68 14.37 -48.45
CA TYR A 104 -10.34 14.94 -48.60
C TYR A 104 -9.33 13.84 -48.88
N HIS A 105 -8.66 13.94 -50.02
CA HIS A 105 -7.52 13.14 -50.42
C HIS A 105 -6.25 13.90 -50.08
N VAL A 106 -5.55 13.42 -49.06
CA VAL A 106 -4.35 14.06 -48.51
C VAL A 106 -3.12 13.26 -48.93
N ASP A 107 -2.15 13.94 -49.54
CA ASP A 107 -0.76 13.50 -49.60
C ASP A 107 0.05 14.33 -48.59
N PRO A 108 0.42 13.77 -47.43
CA PRO A 108 1.18 14.50 -46.42
C PRO A 108 2.57 14.98 -46.90
N GLY A 109 3.11 14.36 -47.95
CA GLY A 109 4.49 14.57 -48.39
C GLY A 109 5.52 14.04 -47.39
N LYS A 110 6.79 14.43 -47.57
CA LYS A 110 7.88 14.04 -46.68
C LYS A 110 7.80 14.83 -45.37
N GLN A 111 8.02 14.16 -44.24
CA GLN A 111 8.23 14.87 -42.98
C GLN A 111 9.54 15.66 -43.04
N ILE A 112 9.54 16.86 -42.49
CA ILE A 112 10.76 17.65 -42.28
C ILE A 112 11.67 16.89 -41.30
N PRO A 113 12.89 16.49 -41.68
CA PRO A 113 13.88 15.98 -40.75
C PRO A 113 14.43 17.11 -39.87
N ILE A 114 14.88 16.74 -38.68
CA ILE A 114 15.61 17.63 -37.79
C ILE A 114 17.06 17.76 -38.31
N GLY A 115 17.49 18.99 -38.60
CA GLY A 115 18.83 19.32 -39.10
C GLY A 115 19.84 19.37 -37.95
N GLN A 116 19.74 20.40 -37.10
CA GLN A 116 20.57 20.58 -35.91
C GLN A 116 19.77 20.46 -34.62
N VAL A 117 20.41 19.92 -33.58
CA VAL A 117 19.84 19.83 -32.22
C VAL A 117 20.86 20.29 -31.20
N ILE A 118 20.53 21.39 -30.53
CA ILE A 118 21.18 21.82 -29.31
C ILE A 118 20.16 21.61 -28.18
N LEU A 119 20.38 20.57 -27.37
CA LEU A 119 19.51 20.20 -26.25
C LEU A 119 20.35 20.03 -25.00
N GLY A 120 20.07 20.79 -23.94
CA GLY A 120 20.84 20.65 -22.72
C GLY A 120 20.36 21.50 -21.55
N VAL A 121 21.02 21.28 -20.42
CA VAL A 121 20.94 22.13 -19.23
C VAL A 121 22.33 22.72 -19.03
N THR A 122 22.45 24.04 -19.01
CA THR A 122 23.75 24.75 -19.00
C THR A 122 24.59 24.41 -17.77
N ASP A 123 23.92 24.24 -16.62
CA ASP A 123 24.58 24.10 -15.31
C ASP A 123 24.87 22.63 -14.96
N LEU A 124 24.60 21.69 -15.88
CA LEU A 124 24.60 20.27 -15.59
C LEU A 124 25.99 19.71 -15.25
N GLU A 125 27.05 20.20 -15.91
CA GLU A 125 28.43 19.82 -15.57
C GLU A 125 28.84 20.41 -14.22
N ALA A 126 28.44 21.63 -13.89
CA ALA A 126 28.70 22.23 -12.58
C ALA A 126 28.01 21.45 -11.44
N ILE A 127 26.82 20.88 -11.66
CA ILE A 127 26.17 19.96 -10.71
C ILE A 127 27.03 18.71 -10.52
N LYS A 128 27.48 18.09 -11.61
CA LYS A 128 28.29 16.86 -11.58
C LYS A 128 29.61 17.02 -10.81
N GLU A 129 30.22 18.21 -10.87
CA GLU A 129 31.48 18.54 -10.18
C GLU A 129 31.35 18.61 -8.64
N ARG A 130 30.14 18.79 -8.08
CA ARG A 130 29.92 18.85 -6.61
C ARG A 130 30.22 17.52 -5.89
N ASP A 131 30.27 16.40 -6.62
CA ASP A 131 30.57 15.03 -6.15
C ASP A 131 29.75 14.49 -4.95
N THR A 132 28.64 15.13 -4.59
CA THR A 132 27.73 14.63 -3.54
C THR A 132 26.76 13.58 -4.06
N LYS A 133 26.15 12.80 -3.16
CA LYS A 133 25.10 11.82 -3.50
C LYS A 133 23.90 12.50 -4.17
N ASP A 134 23.50 13.67 -3.68
CA ASP A 134 22.36 14.42 -4.20
C ASP A 134 22.67 15.00 -5.58
N ALA A 135 23.85 15.61 -5.76
CA ALA A 135 24.28 16.13 -7.05
C ALA A 135 24.35 15.02 -8.13
N LYS A 136 24.81 13.82 -7.76
CA LYS A 136 24.78 12.64 -8.66
C LYS A 136 23.35 12.23 -9.02
N SER A 137 22.41 12.33 -8.09
CA SER A 137 20.99 12.05 -8.33
C SER A 137 20.38 13.08 -9.28
N GLU A 138 20.63 14.37 -9.03
CA GLU A 138 20.17 15.50 -9.85
C GLU A 138 20.70 15.38 -11.29
N TYR A 139 22.02 15.19 -11.45
CA TYR A 139 22.64 15.00 -12.76
C TYR A 139 21.96 13.86 -13.53
N ARG A 140 21.80 12.69 -12.89
CA ARG A 140 21.12 11.54 -13.51
C ARG A 140 19.68 11.86 -13.91
N ALA A 141 18.95 12.64 -13.10
CA ALA A 141 17.57 13.00 -13.39
C ALA A 141 17.44 13.83 -14.67
N PHE A 142 18.25 14.88 -14.83
CA PHE A 142 18.26 15.71 -16.05
C PHE A 142 18.86 14.96 -17.26
N SER A 143 20.00 14.28 -17.09
CA SER A 143 20.62 13.51 -18.17
C SER A 143 19.69 12.42 -18.72
N LYS A 144 18.87 11.79 -17.88
CA LYS A 144 17.86 10.82 -18.32
C LYS A 144 16.80 11.46 -19.21
N ILE A 145 16.34 12.68 -18.92
CA ILE A 145 15.36 13.39 -19.76
C ILE A 145 15.99 13.75 -21.11
N ILE A 146 17.22 14.29 -21.11
CA ILE A 146 17.94 14.68 -22.33
C ILE A 146 18.20 13.45 -23.21
N SER A 147 18.79 12.39 -22.65
CA SER A 147 19.15 11.18 -23.41
C SER A 147 17.96 10.38 -23.93
N SER A 148 16.81 10.42 -23.22
CA SER A 148 15.57 9.76 -23.64
C SER A 148 14.75 10.58 -24.64
N SER A 149 15.17 11.82 -24.94
CA SER A 149 14.52 12.65 -25.94
C SER A 149 14.61 12.03 -27.34
N LYS A 150 13.51 12.14 -28.09
CA LYS A 150 13.47 11.73 -29.51
C LYS A 150 13.96 12.84 -30.45
N LEU A 151 14.32 14.02 -29.91
CA LEU A 151 14.89 15.12 -30.68
C LEU A 151 16.34 14.77 -31.02
N LYS A 152 16.55 14.25 -32.23
CA LYS A 152 17.86 13.82 -32.74
C LYS A 152 18.00 14.26 -34.19
N VAL A 153 19.22 14.59 -34.59
CA VAL A 153 19.55 14.88 -35.98
C VAL A 153 19.07 13.73 -36.88
N GLY A 154 18.39 14.08 -37.98
CA GLY A 154 17.79 13.16 -38.95
C GLY A 154 16.44 12.56 -38.55
N ALA A 155 15.97 12.72 -37.31
CA ALA A 155 14.64 12.26 -36.91
C ALA A 155 13.53 13.14 -37.50
N PRO A 156 12.32 12.61 -37.75
CA PRO A 156 11.19 13.42 -38.22
C PRO A 156 10.76 14.45 -37.17
N LEU A 157 10.53 15.68 -37.61
CA LEU A 157 10.06 16.78 -36.77
C LEU A 157 8.71 16.45 -36.11
N ASN A 158 8.63 16.66 -34.81
CA ASN A 158 7.40 16.56 -34.06
C ASN A 158 7.37 17.62 -32.94
N HIS A 159 6.49 18.61 -33.08
CA HIS A 159 6.36 19.72 -32.15
C HIS A 159 5.92 19.25 -30.75
N THR A 160 5.09 18.21 -30.67
CA THR A 160 4.66 17.66 -29.38
C THR A 160 5.82 17.05 -28.59
N GLN A 161 6.84 16.53 -29.28
CA GLN A 161 8.04 16.02 -28.63
C GLN A 161 8.91 17.16 -28.10
N TYR A 162 9.01 18.26 -28.83
CA TYR A 162 9.71 19.47 -28.39
C TYR A 162 9.08 20.02 -27.11
N GLU A 163 7.77 20.29 -27.13
CA GLU A 163 7.03 20.82 -25.98
C GLU A 163 7.05 19.85 -24.79
N SER A 164 6.91 18.55 -25.04
CA SER A 164 7.00 17.54 -23.98
C SER A 164 8.39 17.48 -23.34
N THR A 165 9.46 17.63 -24.11
CA THR A 165 10.83 17.63 -23.59
C THR A 165 11.09 18.88 -22.74
N LYS A 166 10.67 20.05 -23.24
CA LYS A 166 10.71 21.32 -22.51
C LYS A 166 9.94 21.21 -21.18
N SER A 167 8.67 20.81 -21.22
CA SER A 167 7.84 20.66 -20.02
C SER A 167 8.44 19.69 -18.99
N LYS A 168 9.00 18.55 -19.42
CA LYS A 168 9.68 17.60 -18.51
C LYS A 168 10.89 18.19 -17.81
N LEU A 169 11.68 19.01 -18.51
CA LEU A 169 12.83 19.70 -17.92
C LEU A 169 12.38 20.73 -16.89
N SER A 170 11.40 21.58 -17.21
CA SER A 170 10.80 22.54 -16.26
C SER A 170 10.21 21.87 -15.03
N GLN A 171 9.44 20.80 -15.23
CA GLN A 171 8.86 20.05 -14.12
C GLN A 171 9.95 19.47 -13.22
N LYS A 172 10.99 18.86 -13.80
CA LYS A 172 12.10 18.31 -13.03
C LYS A 172 12.88 19.38 -12.26
N ALA A 173 13.05 20.58 -12.84
CA ALA A 173 13.64 21.72 -12.15
C ALA A 173 12.82 22.13 -10.92
N SER A 174 11.50 22.31 -11.09
CA SER A 174 10.59 22.62 -9.99
C SER A 174 10.61 21.55 -8.88
N GLU A 175 10.53 20.26 -9.25
CA GLU A 175 10.55 19.13 -8.29
C GLU A 175 11.82 19.05 -7.43
N LEU A 176 12.93 19.63 -7.92
CA LEU A 176 14.23 19.66 -7.26
C LEU A 176 14.57 21.01 -6.60
N GLY A 177 13.64 21.98 -6.65
CA GLY A 177 13.78 23.29 -6.02
C GLY A 177 14.51 24.35 -6.86
N TYR A 178 14.59 24.18 -8.18
CA TYR A 178 15.13 25.18 -9.10
C TYR A 178 14.00 26.06 -9.65
N PHE A 179 13.41 26.91 -8.80
CA PHE A 179 12.25 27.74 -9.18
C PHE A 179 12.60 28.93 -10.09
N ASP A 180 13.87 29.32 -10.13
CA ASP A 180 14.36 30.38 -11.02
C ASP A 180 14.76 29.84 -12.40
N ALA A 181 14.53 28.56 -12.67
CA ALA A 181 14.93 27.94 -13.92
C ALA A 181 14.23 28.58 -15.12
N PHE A 182 15.01 28.93 -16.14
CA PHE A 182 14.52 29.57 -17.36
C PHE A 182 15.20 29.00 -18.61
N TYR A 183 14.64 29.31 -19.77
CA TYR A 183 15.21 28.90 -21.06
C TYR A 183 15.89 30.10 -21.73
N PRO A 184 17.24 30.24 -21.66
CA PRO A 184 17.93 31.22 -22.48
C PRO A 184 17.71 31.00 -23.99
N HIS A 185 17.52 29.73 -24.39
CA HIS A 185 17.21 29.36 -25.77
C HIS A 185 16.05 28.36 -25.81
N HIS A 186 14.99 28.69 -26.54
CA HIS A 186 13.82 27.82 -26.73
C HIS A 186 13.22 28.00 -28.14
N GLU A 187 14.04 27.76 -29.15
CA GLU A 187 13.71 27.99 -30.55
C GLU A 187 13.55 26.66 -31.30
N LEU A 188 12.54 26.63 -32.17
CA LEU A 188 12.32 25.59 -33.17
C LEU A 188 12.09 26.30 -34.50
N ILE A 189 13.10 26.30 -35.35
CA ILE A 189 13.11 27.05 -36.61
C ILE A 189 12.89 26.07 -37.75
N VAL A 190 11.81 26.26 -38.50
CA VAL A 190 11.49 25.43 -39.68
C VAL A 190 11.94 26.16 -40.94
N ASN A 191 12.91 25.58 -41.66
CA ASN A 191 13.40 26.13 -42.90
C ASN A 191 12.81 25.36 -44.10
N LEU A 192 11.85 25.97 -44.78
CA LEU A 192 11.17 25.35 -45.93
C LEU A 192 12.01 25.31 -47.22
N ASN A 193 13.09 26.11 -47.31
CA ASN A 193 14.00 26.12 -48.45
C ASN A 193 14.92 24.89 -48.40
N ASN A 194 15.57 24.67 -47.26
CA ASN A 194 16.41 23.48 -47.02
C ASN A 194 15.59 22.23 -46.67
N TYR A 195 14.32 22.41 -46.31
CA TYR A 195 13.40 21.37 -45.85
C TYR A 195 13.91 20.63 -44.61
N GLU A 196 14.38 21.39 -43.63
CA GLU A 196 14.90 20.89 -42.35
C GLU A 196 14.38 21.76 -41.20
N ALA A 197 14.46 21.25 -39.97
CA ALA A 197 14.15 22.01 -38.77
C ALA A 197 15.29 21.98 -37.76
N ASP A 198 15.66 23.15 -37.25
CA ASP A 198 16.72 23.31 -36.26
C ASP A 198 16.11 23.59 -34.89
N ILE A 199 16.64 22.91 -33.88
CA ILE A 199 16.16 23.00 -32.50
C ILE A 199 17.28 23.52 -31.61
N ASN A 200 17.01 24.61 -30.90
CA ASN A 200 17.85 25.11 -29.82
C ASN A 200 17.02 25.21 -28.52
N LEU A 201 17.16 24.22 -27.65
CA LEU A 201 16.48 24.11 -26.38
C LEU A 201 17.50 23.95 -25.24
N GLN A 202 17.83 25.06 -24.60
CA GLN A 202 18.77 25.11 -23.49
C GLN A 202 18.10 25.73 -22.26
N MET A 203 18.21 25.04 -21.12
CA MET A 203 17.71 25.51 -19.83
C MET A 203 18.86 25.89 -18.91
N THR A 204 18.69 26.95 -18.15
CA THR A 204 19.54 27.33 -17.02
C THR A 204 18.72 27.17 -15.75
N LEU A 205 19.28 26.52 -14.73
CA LEU A 205 18.59 26.15 -13.50
C LEU A 205 18.59 27.28 -12.46
N GLY A 206 19.68 28.02 -12.37
CA GLY A 206 19.87 29.01 -11.29
C GLY A 206 20.17 28.36 -9.93
N ASP A 207 19.82 29.07 -8.85
CA ASP A 207 20.08 28.63 -7.48
C ASP A 207 19.08 27.56 -7.03
N ARG A 208 19.56 26.63 -6.20
CA ARG A 208 18.73 25.59 -5.60
C ARG A 208 18.12 26.12 -4.30
N TYR A 209 16.79 26.06 -4.19
CA TYR A 209 16.09 26.52 -3.00
C TYR A 209 16.20 25.49 -1.86
N LEU A 210 16.23 26.00 -0.63
CA LEU A 210 16.28 25.21 0.59
C LEU A 210 14.93 25.22 1.31
N PHE A 211 14.64 24.21 2.12
CA PHE A 211 13.55 24.29 3.08
C PHE A 211 13.83 25.37 4.13
N GLY A 212 12.84 26.21 4.39
CA GLY A 212 12.86 27.22 5.44
C GLY A 212 12.26 26.72 6.75
N SER A 213 11.84 27.65 7.61
CA SER A 213 11.13 27.34 8.85
C SER A 213 9.80 26.62 8.61
N SER A 214 9.42 25.72 9.51
CA SER A 214 8.11 25.06 9.49
C SER A 214 7.19 25.65 10.56
N THR A 215 5.97 26.01 10.17
CA THR A 215 4.91 26.52 11.04
C THR A 215 3.83 25.45 11.16
N PHE A 216 3.50 25.04 12.38
CA PHE A 216 2.45 24.04 12.62
C PHE A 216 1.12 24.71 12.97
N HIS A 217 0.06 24.39 12.24
CA HIS A 217 -1.31 24.85 12.51
C HIS A 217 -2.14 23.70 13.08
N GLN A 218 -2.26 23.65 14.41
CA GLN A 218 -2.97 22.62 15.18
C GLN A 218 -3.21 23.07 16.63
N GLU A 219 -4.04 22.36 17.40
CA GLU A 219 -4.55 22.83 18.70
C GLU A 219 -4.03 22.08 19.95
N TYR A 220 -3.30 20.97 19.81
CA TYR A 220 -3.06 20.04 20.92
C TYR A 220 -1.58 19.69 21.19
N PHE A 221 -0.84 19.34 20.15
CA PHE A 221 0.53 18.85 20.26
C PHE A 221 1.53 19.97 20.53
N ALA A 222 2.66 19.58 21.12
CA ALA A 222 3.79 20.47 21.32
C ALA A 222 4.59 20.60 20.01
N ASP A 223 5.02 21.81 19.64
CA ASP A 223 5.85 22.01 18.46
C ASP A 223 7.14 21.20 18.55
N GLU A 224 7.73 21.08 19.75
CA GLU A 224 8.94 20.26 19.97
C GLU A 224 8.70 18.77 19.68
N PHE A 225 7.46 18.29 19.81
CA PHE A 225 7.10 16.94 19.39
C PHE A 225 6.95 16.86 17.87
N LEU A 226 6.28 17.84 17.25
CA LEU A 226 6.02 17.87 15.82
C LEU A 226 7.30 18.03 14.99
N GLU A 227 8.27 18.78 15.50
CA GLU A 227 9.58 18.94 14.87
C GLU A 227 10.37 17.64 14.74
N ARG A 228 10.11 16.64 15.59
CA ARG A 228 10.77 15.33 15.50
C ARG A 228 10.41 14.57 14.22
N PHE A 229 9.28 14.89 13.57
CA PHE A 229 8.89 14.31 12.28
C PHE A 229 9.66 14.91 11.10
N LEU A 230 10.31 16.07 11.28
CA LEU A 230 11.04 16.77 10.22
C LEU A 230 12.46 16.20 9.99
N HIS A 231 12.84 15.12 10.64
CA HIS A 231 14.22 14.58 10.58
C HIS A 231 14.67 14.26 9.14
N ASN A 232 13.77 13.76 8.27
CA ASN A 232 14.08 13.47 6.86
C ASN A 232 14.27 14.73 6.00
N MET A 233 13.75 15.88 6.46
CA MET A 233 13.91 17.17 5.78
C MET A 233 15.28 17.80 6.10
N ARG A 234 15.83 17.50 7.27
CA ARG A 234 17.07 18.09 7.81
C ARG A 234 18.35 17.61 7.11
N GLU A 235 18.29 16.57 6.27
CA GLU A 235 19.45 16.14 5.49
C GLU A 235 19.69 17.12 4.34
N ASN A 236 20.73 17.95 4.49
CA ASN A 236 21.18 19.01 3.57
C ASN A 236 20.19 20.17 3.32
N ASN A 237 19.00 20.15 3.92
CA ASN A 237 17.92 21.14 3.77
C ASN A 237 17.46 21.44 2.33
N ASP A 238 17.98 20.77 1.30
CA ASP A 238 17.55 21.02 -0.08
C ASP A 238 16.06 20.74 -0.28
N TYR A 239 15.37 21.66 -0.95
CA TYR A 239 13.97 21.49 -1.34
C TYR A 239 13.82 20.32 -2.32
N SER A 240 12.75 19.54 -2.12
CA SER A 240 12.24 18.62 -3.13
C SER A 240 10.79 18.24 -2.83
N ASP A 241 9.97 18.16 -3.88
CA ASP A 241 8.60 17.66 -3.79
C ASP A 241 8.56 16.22 -3.24
N GLN A 242 9.57 15.41 -3.53
CA GLN A 242 9.67 14.04 -3.02
C GLN A 242 9.78 14.03 -1.48
N LYS A 243 10.56 14.94 -0.90
CA LYS A 243 10.70 15.08 0.56
C LYS A 243 9.39 15.56 1.19
N LEU A 244 8.64 16.46 0.53
CA LEU A 244 7.31 16.89 0.98
C LEU A 244 6.31 15.74 1.00
N VAL A 245 6.25 14.94 -0.07
CA VAL A 245 5.37 13.76 -0.13
C VAL A 245 5.73 12.74 0.95
N GLN A 246 7.03 12.51 1.19
CA GLN A 246 7.50 11.65 2.28
C GLN A 246 7.09 12.19 3.65
N LEU A 247 7.22 13.50 3.89
CA LEU A 247 6.80 14.13 5.13
C LEU A 247 5.28 13.99 5.34
N GLN A 248 4.48 14.22 4.30
CA GLN A 248 3.03 14.02 4.36
C GLN A 248 2.66 12.56 4.67
N SER A 249 3.32 11.59 4.02
CA SER A 249 3.14 10.15 4.30
C SER A 249 3.52 9.81 5.75
N THR A 250 4.63 10.36 6.22
CA THR A 250 5.13 10.19 7.60
C THR A 250 4.07 10.61 8.61
N PHE A 251 3.49 11.80 8.46
CA PHE A 251 2.41 12.25 9.37
C PHE A 251 1.17 11.36 9.28
N ASN A 252 0.75 10.97 8.07
CA ASN A 252 -0.42 10.10 7.88
C ASN A 252 -0.26 8.71 8.53
N GLU A 253 0.92 8.10 8.40
CA GLU A 253 1.19 6.74 8.89
C GLU A 253 1.27 6.66 10.43
N THR A 254 1.56 7.77 11.11
CA THR A 254 1.69 7.80 12.58
C THR A 254 0.37 7.61 13.34
N ASN A 255 -0.75 7.77 12.62
CA ASN A 255 -2.12 7.72 13.15
C ASN A 255 -2.45 8.78 14.22
N TYR A 256 -1.62 9.83 14.40
CA TYR A 256 -1.96 10.97 15.26
C TYR A 256 -2.97 11.92 14.61
N PHE A 257 -2.99 11.99 13.28
CA PHE A 257 -3.73 12.98 12.50
C PHE A 257 -4.76 12.31 11.60
N GLU A 258 -5.89 12.99 11.41
CA GLU A 258 -6.93 12.63 10.45
C GLU A 258 -6.68 13.29 9.10
N ASP A 259 -6.26 14.57 9.11
CA ASP A 259 -5.87 15.31 7.90
C ASP A 259 -4.47 15.91 8.07
N VAL A 260 -3.71 15.87 6.98
CA VAL A 260 -2.37 16.46 6.87
C VAL A 260 -2.28 17.21 5.55
N VAL A 261 -2.08 18.52 5.64
CA VAL A 261 -1.88 19.40 4.48
C VAL A 261 -0.59 20.19 4.70
N ILE A 262 0.32 20.12 3.73
CA ILE A 262 1.60 20.83 3.76
C ILE A 262 1.61 21.80 2.59
N VAL A 263 1.76 23.09 2.89
CA VAL A 263 1.77 24.16 1.89
C VAL A 263 3.18 24.78 1.87
N PRO A 264 3.95 24.57 0.78
CA PRO A 264 5.24 25.22 0.61
C PRO A 264 5.04 26.70 0.20
N GLN A 265 5.75 27.60 0.87
CA GLN A 265 5.74 29.04 0.57
C GLN A 265 7.06 29.43 -0.11
N ILE A 266 7.04 29.66 -1.41
CA ILE A 266 8.28 29.99 -2.16
C ILE A 266 8.68 31.44 -1.88
N ASN A 267 9.86 31.64 -1.28
CA ASN A 267 10.45 32.96 -1.08
C ASN A 267 11.63 33.18 -2.03
N ASN A 268 11.39 33.96 -3.09
CA ASN A 268 12.38 34.23 -4.13
C ASN A 268 13.56 35.10 -3.66
N ASP A 269 13.39 35.87 -2.58
CA ASP A 269 14.42 36.77 -2.07
C ASP A 269 15.44 36.01 -1.20
N THR A 270 14.97 35.10 -0.34
CA THR A 270 15.83 34.31 0.54
C THR A 270 16.29 32.98 -0.09
N LYS A 271 15.68 32.57 -1.20
CA LYS A 271 15.85 31.24 -1.81
C LYS A 271 15.49 30.10 -0.85
N GLU A 272 14.54 30.37 0.04
CA GLU A 272 14.01 29.40 0.99
C GLU A 272 12.54 29.10 0.72
N VAL A 273 12.09 27.94 1.16
CA VAL A 273 10.70 27.50 1.11
C VAL A 273 10.22 27.16 2.51
N PRO A 274 9.75 28.15 3.30
CA PRO A 274 9.02 27.89 4.53
C PRO A 274 7.80 26.99 4.31
N LEU A 275 7.43 26.22 5.33
CA LEU A 275 6.34 25.25 5.25
C LEU A 275 5.23 25.60 6.24
N ASP A 276 4.00 25.76 5.74
CA ASP A 276 2.80 25.81 6.59
C ASP A 276 2.19 24.40 6.65
N ILE A 277 2.23 23.80 7.84
CA ILE A 277 1.82 22.42 8.06
C ILE A 277 0.52 22.43 8.86
N TYR A 278 -0.59 22.18 8.19
CA TYR A 278 -1.92 22.07 8.79
C TYR A 278 -2.18 20.63 9.20
N LEU A 279 -2.39 20.42 10.50
CA LEU A 279 -2.57 19.10 11.09
C LEU A 279 -3.90 19.06 11.85
N ARG A 280 -4.79 18.16 11.47
CA ARG A 280 -6.03 17.89 12.24
C ARG A 280 -5.84 16.63 13.08
N PRO A 281 -5.77 16.73 14.42
CA PRO A 281 -5.65 15.55 15.28
C PRO A 281 -6.81 14.57 15.06
N ARG A 282 -6.49 13.27 15.03
CA ARG A 282 -7.51 12.22 15.00
C ARG A 282 -8.29 12.22 16.32
N LYS A 283 -9.49 11.64 16.30
CA LYS A 283 -10.21 11.28 17.55
C LYS A 283 -9.28 10.56 18.51
N GLN A 284 -9.22 11.03 19.75
CA GLN A 284 -8.23 10.59 20.74
C GLN A 284 -8.31 9.09 21.05
N ARG A 285 -9.49 8.47 20.95
CA ARG A 285 -9.72 7.09 21.43
C ARG A 285 -10.42 6.24 20.39
N THR A 286 -9.99 4.99 20.28
CA THR A 286 -10.68 3.94 19.54
C THR A 286 -10.91 2.74 20.44
N LEU A 287 -12.16 2.28 20.50
CA LEU A 287 -12.56 1.06 21.19
C LEU A 287 -12.87 -0.01 20.15
N ASN A 288 -12.20 -1.14 20.25
CA ASN A 288 -12.46 -2.34 19.47
C ASN A 288 -13.06 -3.39 20.40
N LEU A 289 -14.16 -4.02 20.00
CA LEU A 289 -14.77 -5.14 20.72
C LEU A 289 -15.01 -6.28 19.73
N GLY A 290 -14.74 -7.50 20.18
CA GLY A 290 -14.88 -8.71 19.39
C GLY A 290 -15.46 -9.85 20.22
N LEU A 291 -16.29 -10.65 19.57
CA LEU A 291 -16.74 -11.94 20.08
C LEU A 291 -16.13 -13.03 19.20
N GLY A 292 -15.73 -14.12 19.83
CA GLY A 292 -15.16 -15.24 19.12
C GLY A 292 -15.45 -16.55 19.82
N TYR A 293 -15.08 -17.63 19.15
CA TYR A 293 -15.11 -18.97 19.70
C TYR A 293 -13.88 -19.71 19.20
N SER A 294 -13.27 -20.50 20.08
CA SER A 294 -12.46 -21.62 19.61
C SER A 294 -12.78 -22.92 20.33
N SER A 295 -12.52 -24.04 19.64
CA SER A 295 -12.58 -25.39 20.20
C SER A 295 -11.67 -25.56 21.43
N ASP A 296 -10.57 -24.82 21.45
CA ASP A 296 -9.52 -24.93 22.47
C ASP A 296 -9.91 -24.24 23.80
N ILE A 297 -10.26 -22.95 23.73
CA ILE A 297 -10.50 -22.09 24.90
C ILE A 297 -11.96 -21.67 25.09
N GLY A 298 -12.86 -22.06 24.16
CA GLY A 298 -14.29 -21.82 24.23
C GLY A 298 -14.72 -20.46 23.68
N MET A 299 -15.88 -19.97 24.12
CA MET A 299 -16.35 -18.61 23.82
C MET A 299 -15.37 -17.60 24.41
N LYS A 300 -15.02 -16.58 23.62
CA LYS A 300 -14.11 -15.50 24.00
C LYS A 300 -14.71 -14.13 23.69
N VAL A 301 -14.59 -13.22 24.65
CA VAL A 301 -14.81 -11.79 24.45
C VAL A 301 -13.45 -11.14 24.44
N MET A 302 -13.15 -10.35 23.41
CA MET A 302 -11.90 -9.63 23.31
C MET A 302 -12.15 -8.16 23.00
N GLY A 303 -11.19 -7.32 23.32
CA GLY A 303 -11.28 -5.92 22.96
C GLY A 303 -10.02 -5.17 23.27
N GLY A 304 -10.00 -3.93 22.83
CA GLY A 304 -8.93 -3.01 23.15
C GLY A 304 -9.36 -1.56 23.08
N LEU A 305 -8.79 -0.76 23.97
CA LEU A 305 -8.95 0.69 24.00
C LEU A 305 -7.59 1.31 23.68
N ASN A 306 -7.53 1.96 22.52
CA ASN A 306 -6.34 2.67 22.06
C ASN A 306 -6.55 4.16 22.25
N TRP A 307 -5.70 4.78 23.07
CA TRP A 307 -5.58 6.24 23.12
C TRP A 307 -4.44 6.62 22.18
N HIS A 308 -4.81 7.18 21.02
CA HIS A 308 -3.88 7.60 19.97
C HIS A 308 -2.92 8.69 20.43
N TYR A 309 -3.32 9.46 21.44
CA TYR A 309 -2.47 10.35 22.21
C TYR A 309 -3.10 10.62 23.58
N ILE A 310 -2.27 10.77 24.62
CA ILE A 310 -2.73 11.10 25.98
C ILE A 310 -2.18 12.43 26.50
N ASN A 311 -1.15 12.98 25.85
CA ASN A 311 -0.55 14.27 26.17
C ASN A 311 0.00 14.95 24.91
N ARG A 312 0.38 16.23 25.04
CA ARG A 312 0.94 17.05 23.94
C ARG A 312 2.25 16.52 23.34
N TYR A 313 2.91 15.54 23.97
CA TYR A 313 4.17 14.95 23.50
C TYR A 313 3.98 13.64 22.72
N GLY A 314 2.73 13.27 22.42
CA GLY A 314 2.41 12.11 21.59
C GLY A 314 2.43 10.76 22.32
N HIS A 315 2.45 10.75 23.65
CA HIS A 315 2.40 9.47 24.36
C HIS A 315 1.11 8.72 24.05
N LYS A 316 1.14 7.38 23.98
CA LYS A 316 -0.02 6.52 23.68
C LYS A 316 -0.31 5.59 24.84
N LEU A 317 -1.56 5.15 24.93
CA LEU A 317 -1.96 4.09 25.87
C LEU A 317 -2.76 3.04 25.09
N ASN A 318 -2.21 1.82 25.01
CA ASN A 318 -2.85 0.69 24.37
C ASN A 318 -3.24 -0.31 25.44
N THR A 319 -4.53 -0.60 25.56
CA THR A 319 -5.01 -1.65 26.47
C THR A 319 -5.73 -2.70 25.66
N SER A 320 -5.49 -3.98 25.96
CA SER A 320 -6.24 -5.09 25.37
C SER A 320 -6.67 -6.08 26.45
N PHE A 321 -7.75 -6.80 26.17
CA PHE A 321 -8.21 -7.89 27.03
C PHE A 321 -8.75 -9.04 26.18
N LEU A 322 -8.65 -10.25 26.72
CA LEU A 322 -9.32 -11.45 26.23
C LEU A 322 -9.88 -12.19 27.44
N PHE A 323 -11.18 -12.46 27.43
CA PHE A 323 -11.85 -13.28 28.43
C PHE A 323 -12.50 -14.47 27.75
N ALA A 324 -11.99 -15.65 28.03
CA ALA A 324 -12.52 -16.93 27.59
C ALA A 324 -12.82 -17.84 28.79
N GLN A 325 -13.44 -18.99 28.55
CA GLN A 325 -13.79 -19.94 29.61
C GLN A 325 -12.55 -20.47 30.35
N LYS A 326 -11.49 -20.77 29.59
CA LYS A 326 -10.24 -21.36 30.10
C LYS A 326 -9.05 -20.39 30.14
N LYS A 327 -9.20 -19.19 29.60
CA LYS A 327 -8.09 -18.24 29.42
C LYS A 327 -8.53 -16.80 29.68
N ARG A 328 -7.68 -16.01 30.35
CA ARG A 328 -7.89 -14.58 30.54
C ARG A 328 -6.58 -13.83 30.35
N ASP A 329 -6.59 -12.84 29.47
CA ASP A 329 -5.45 -11.99 29.17
C ASP A 329 -5.83 -10.53 29.36
N ALA A 330 -4.93 -9.73 29.91
CA ALA A 330 -5.04 -8.28 29.89
C ALA A 330 -3.66 -7.63 29.74
N THR A 331 -3.54 -6.71 28.80
CA THR A 331 -2.32 -5.94 28.55
C THR A 331 -2.63 -4.45 28.69
N ILE A 332 -1.73 -3.73 29.35
CA ILE A 332 -1.69 -2.27 29.39
C ILE A 332 -0.29 -1.86 28.94
N ASN A 333 -0.20 -1.08 27.87
CA ASN A 333 1.06 -0.57 27.32
C ASN A 333 1.02 0.95 27.22
N TYR A 334 1.88 1.61 27.98
CA TYR A 334 2.12 3.04 27.89
C TYR A 334 3.34 3.29 27.00
N GLN A 335 3.12 3.92 25.85
CA GLN A 335 4.15 4.12 24.84
C GLN A 335 4.58 5.59 24.78
N ILE A 336 5.89 5.81 24.82
CA ILE A 336 6.56 7.12 24.74
C ILE A 336 7.32 7.15 23.40
N PRO A 337 6.98 8.07 22.48
CA PRO A 337 7.72 8.21 21.23
C PRO A 337 9.16 8.63 21.48
N GLY A 338 10.09 7.95 20.80
CA GLY A 338 11.53 8.23 20.87
C GLY A 338 11.94 9.47 20.08
N SER A 339 13.24 9.58 19.76
CA SER A 339 13.78 10.72 19.00
C SER A 339 13.16 10.83 17.61
N ASP A 340 12.94 9.70 16.95
CA ASP A 340 12.11 9.59 15.77
C ASP A 340 10.80 8.89 16.15
N PRO A 341 9.68 9.63 16.28
CA PRO A 341 8.39 9.06 16.65
C PRO A 341 7.82 8.03 15.67
N THR A 342 8.40 7.90 14.47
CA THR A 342 7.99 6.91 13.46
C THR A 342 8.76 5.59 13.57
N GLN A 343 9.96 5.63 14.17
CA GLN A 343 10.84 4.47 14.26
C GLN A 343 11.05 4.00 15.69
N ASP A 344 11.24 4.90 16.65
CA ASP A 344 11.68 4.57 18.00
C ASP A 344 10.54 4.75 19.03
N ALA A 345 10.40 3.79 19.94
CA ALA A 345 9.45 3.86 21.04
C ALA A 345 10.02 3.28 22.33
N TYR A 346 9.63 3.88 23.46
CA TYR A 346 9.85 3.33 24.80
C TYR A 346 8.51 2.93 25.39
N ASN A 347 8.43 1.75 25.99
CA ASN A 347 7.19 1.21 26.52
C ASN A 347 7.32 0.93 28.01
N ILE A 348 6.24 1.17 28.75
CA ILE A 348 6.03 0.66 30.10
C ILE A 348 4.78 -0.21 30.01
N PHE A 349 4.92 -1.50 30.32
CA PHE A 349 3.86 -2.46 30.11
C PHE A 349 3.54 -3.27 31.35
N PHE A 350 2.27 -3.66 31.44
CA PHE A 350 1.76 -4.65 32.37
C PHE A 350 1.01 -5.73 31.59
N ASN A 351 1.30 -6.99 31.88
CA ASN A 351 0.55 -8.12 31.34
C ASN A 351 0.02 -8.99 32.47
N TYR A 352 -1.23 -9.40 32.36
CA TYR A 352 -1.87 -10.42 33.17
C TYR A 352 -2.26 -11.57 32.25
N ASP A 353 -1.83 -12.78 32.60
CA ASP A 353 -2.22 -14.01 31.91
C ASP A 353 -2.73 -15.02 32.95
N TYR A 354 -3.87 -15.63 32.69
CA TYR A 354 -4.44 -16.71 33.47
C TYR A 354 -4.90 -17.80 32.52
N GLU A 355 -4.53 -19.04 32.83
CA GLU A 355 -4.94 -20.20 32.06
C GLU A 355 -5.24 -21.38 32.98
N ASP A 356 -6.39 -22.01 32.75
CA ASP A 356 -6.88 -23.16 33.51
C ASP A 356 -7.45 -24.20 32.54
N THR A 357 -6.61 -25.19 32.25
CA THR A 357 -6.85 -26.31 31.35
C THR A 357 -6.39 -27.60 32.01
N SER A 358 -6.61 -28.74 31.35
CA SER A 358 -6.09 -30.03 31.82
C SER A 358 -4.56 -30.16 31.77
N THR A 359 -3.84 -29.19 31.20
CA THR A 359 -2.38 -29.24 31.01
C THR A 359 -1.66 -28.04 31.64
N LYS A 360 -2.41 -26.97 31.96
CA LYS A 360 -1.90 -25.72 32.53
C LYS A 360 -2.86 -25.20 33.60
N ASP A 361 -2.32 -24.88 34.77
CA ASP A 361 -2.99 -24.10 35.80
C ASP A 361 -2.00 -23.06 36.31
N TYR A 362 -2.16 -21.80 35.84
CA TYR A 362 -1.30 -20.71 36.27
C TYR A 362 -1.96 -19.32 36.18
N THR A 363 -1.33 -18.38 36.89
CA THR A 363 -1.54 -16.94 36.77
C THR A 363 -0.20 -16.25 36.74
N THR A 364 0.03 -15.41 35.74
CA THR A 364 1.25 -14.63 35.56
C THR A 364 0.94 -13.14 35.60
N TYR A 365 1.75 -12.38 36.34
CA TYR A 365 1.78 -10.93 36.32
C TYR A 365 3.15 -10.46 35.83
N LEU A 366 3.19 -9.72 34.73
CA LEU A 366 4.41 -9.13 34.17
C LEU A 366 4.31 -7.62 34.28
N VAL A 367 5.37 -6.97 34.77
CA VAL A 367 5.55 -5.53 34.65
C VAL A 367 6.94 -5.25 34.11
N GLY A 368 7.05 -4.39 33.11
CA GLY A 368 8.34 -4.17 32.47
C GLY A 368 8.44 -2.91 31.65
N VAL A 369 9.64 -2.71 31.14
CA VAL A 369 9.98 -1.63 30.22
C VAL A 369 10.59 -2.22 28.96
N SER A 370 10.33 -1.62 27.81
CA SER A 370 11.01 -1.97 26.56
C SER A 370 11.42 -0.75 25.76
N LYS A 371 12.41 -0.93 24.89
CA LYS A 371 12.66 -0.05 23.76
C LYS A 371 12.50 -0.85 22.49
N GLU A 372 11.73 -0.30 21.56
CA GLU A 372 11.43 -0.86 20.26
C GLU A 372 11.89 0.09 19.16
N ARG A 373 12.35 -0.51 18.07
CA ARG A 373 12.67 0.20 16.84
C ARG A 373 12.06 -0.51 15.64
N THR A 374 11.33 0.25 14.83
CA THR A 374 10.79 -0.17 13.55
C THR A 374 11.55 0.56 12.44
N ARG A 375 12.03 -0.19 11.46
CA ARG A 375 12.70 0.35 10.27
C ARG A 375 12.31 -0.49 9.07
N ASP A 376 11.54 0.10 8.16
CA ASP A 376 11.03 -0.55 6.96
C ASP A 376 10.31 -1.87 7.29
N GLN A 377 10.91 -3.00 6.91
CA GLN A 377 10.39 -4.35 7.10
C GLN A 377 10.80 -5.00 8.43
N TYR A 378 11.64 -4.33 9.22
CA TYR A 378 12.23 -4.87 10.44
C TYR A 378 11.69 -4.16 11.67
N GLN A 379 11.29 -4.92 12.68
CA GLN A 379 10.96 -4.41 14.00
C GLN A 379 11.76 -5.20 15.03
N TYR A 380 12.46 -4.54 15.93
CA TYR A 380 13.21 -5.22 16.98
C TYR A 380 13.19 -4.43 18.27
N GLY A 381 13.39 -5.12 19.38
CA GLY A 381 13.33 -4.49 20.68
C GLY A 381 14.03 -5.30 21.74
N TYR A 382 14.25 -4.63 22.86
CA TYR A 382 14.74 -5.24 24.08
C TYR A 382 13.88 -4.77 25.24
N SER A 383 13.61 -5.69 26.15
CA SER A 383 12.80 -5.43 27.34
C SER A 383 13.46 -6.00 28.58
N LEU A 384 13.09 -5.42 29.71
CA LEU A 384 13.38 -5.96 31.03
C LEU A 384 12.06 -5.97 31.78
N HIS A 385 11.64 -7.14 32.26
CA HIS A 385 10.41 -7.26 33.03
C HIS A 385 10.60 -8.08 34.28
N TYR A 386 9.84 -7.72 35.30
CA TYR A 386 9.61 -8.53 36.48
C TYR A 386 8.36 -9.38 36.25
N GLN A 387 8.48 -10.67 36.49
CA GLN A 387 7.45 -11.67 36.31
C GLN A 387 7.16 -12.35 37.64
N TYR A 388 5.88 -12.43 38.01
CA TYR A 388 5.41 -13.20 39.15
C TYR A 388 4.39 -14.24 38.69
N ASP A 389 4.73 -15.52 38.85
CA ASP A 389 3.87 -16.64 38.52
C ASP A 389 3.32 -17.30 39.79
N ARG A 390 2.06 -17.71 39.73
CA ARG A 390 1.45 -18.68 40.64
C ARG A 390 0.96 -19.84 39.80
N PHE A 391 1.37 -21.06 40.11
CA PHE A 391 1.06 -22.22 39.28
C PHE A 391 1.02 -23.50 40.11
N ARG A 392 0.53 -24.60 39.52
CA ARG A 392 0.70 -25.94 40.08
C ARG A 392 1.85 -26.68 39.39
N ASP A 393 2.72 -27.30 40.17
CA ASP A 393 3.81 -28.13 39.64
C ASP A 393 3.34 -29.52 39.17
N VAL A 394 4.27 -30.35 38.69
CA VAL A 394 4.01 -31.74 38.22
C VAL A 394 3.31 -32.63 39.25
N TYR A 395 3.37 -32.29 40.53
CA TYR A 395 2.78 -33.05 41.63
C TYR A 395 1.48 -32.42 42.14
N GLY A 396 1.03 -31.34 41.51
CA GLY A 396 -0.18 -30.59 41.89
C GLY A 396 0.03 -29.65 43.09
N HIS A 397 1.28 -29.45 43.54
CA HIS A 397 1.55 -28.50 44.63
C HIS A 397 1.54 -27.07 44.11
N LYS A 398 0.96 -26.16 44.90
CA LYS A 398 0.98 -24.74 44.60
C LYS A 398 2.40 -24.21 44.74
N GLN A 399 2.90 -23.62 43.67
CA GLN A 399 4.20 -22.96 43.62
C GLN A 399 4.02 -21.49 43.26
N ASN A 400 5.05 -20.70 43.55
CA ASN A 400 5.22 -19.39 42.97
C ASN A 400 6.64 -19.22 42.44
N SER A 401 6.81 -18.27 41.52
CA SER A 401 8.12 -17.94 40.96
C SER A 401 8.20 -16.45 40.68
N LYS A 402 9.33 -15.85 41.01
CA LYS A 402 9.68 -14.46 40.74
C LYS A 402 10.86 -14.44 39.78
N LEU A 403 10.75 -13.72 38.68
CA LEU A 403 11.78 -13.68 37.65
C LEU A 403 12.02 -12.25 37.21
N LEU A 404 13.29 -11.87 37.08
CA LEU A 404 13.72 -10.66 36.39
C LEU A 404 14.31 -11.07 35.05
N VAL A 405 13.59 -10.74 33.97
CA VAL A 405 13.82 -11.35 32.66
C VAL A 405 14.17 -10.28 31.62
N PRO A 406 15.46 -10.10 31.28
CA PRO A 406 15.83 -9.46 30.04
C PRO A 406 15.36 -10.28 28.83
N THR A 407 14.81 -9.61 27.82
CA THR A 407 14.35 -10.21 26.57
C THR A 407 14.82 -9.37 25.38
N PHE A 408 15.34 -10.03 24.36
CA PHE A 408 15.54 -9.46 23.03
C PHE A 408 14.55 -10.11 22.05
N TYR A 409 13.95 -9.32 21.17
CA TYR A 409 13.03 -9.82 20.16
C TYR A 409 13.16 -9.07 18.85
N GLY A 410 12.79 -9.73 17.77
CA GLY A 410 12.80 -9.17 16.43
C GLY A 410 11.77 -9.82 15.54
N GLU A 411 11.31 -9.06 14.57
CA GLU A 411 10.38 -9.44 13.52
C GLU A 411 10.91 -8.88 12.19
N TRP A 412 10.85 -9.70 11.15
CA TRP A 412 11.08 -9.31 9.76
C TRP A 412 9.86 -9.72 8.95
N LYS A 413 9.14 -8.75 8.39
CA LYS A 413 7.93 -8.97 7.60
C LYS A 413 7.99 -8.28 6.25
N SER A 414 7.51 -8.97 5.22
CA SER A 414 7.41 -8.43 3.86
C SER A 414 6.41 -7.27 3.73
N ALA A 415 5.30 -7.30 4.47
CA ALA A 415 4.23 -6.30 4.45
C ALA A 415 3.41 -6.35 5.74
N ALA A 416 2.69 -5.27 6.07
CA ALA A 416 1.79 -5.21 7.22
C ALA A 416 0.55 -6.10 7.04
N VAL A 417 0.03 -6.18 5.81
CA VAL A 417 -1.07 -7.06 5.39
C VAL A 417 -0.64 -7.74 4.10
N ILE A 418 -0.76 -9.06 4.02
CA ILE A 418 -0.34 -9.86 2.86
C ILE A 418 -1.60 -10.23 2.05
N PRO A 419 -1.79 -9.65 0.85
CA PRO A 419 -2.89 -10.03 -0.02
C PRO A 419 -2.85 -11.52 -0.39
N PHE A 420 -4.01 -12.12 -0.62
CA PHE A 420 -4.11 -13.57 -0.90
C PHE A 420 -3.27 -14.02 -2.10
N ASN A 421 -3.18 -13.19 -3.15
CA ASN A 421 -2.49 -13.46 -4.40
C ASN A 421 -1.05 -12.93 -4.43
N GLN A 422 -0.49 -12.55 -3.27
CA GLN A 422 0.87 -12.03 -3.17
C GLN A 422 1.74 -12.90 -2.27
N PHE A 423 3.02 -12.98 -2.63
CA PHE A 423 4.00 -13.59 -1.76
C PHE A 423 4.21 -12.69 -0.54
N GLY A 424 4.29 -13.32 0.62
CA GLY A 424 4.69 -12.62 1.82
C GLY A 424 5.21 -13.58 2.88
N PHE A 425 6.04 -13.05 3.76
CA PHE A 425 6.54 -13.79 4.90
C PHE A 425 6.59 -12.90 6.15
N LYS A 426 6.62 -13.57 7.30
CA LYS A 426 6.93 -13.04 8.62
C LYS A 426 7.88 -14.02 9.31
N ILE A 427 9.03 -13.53 9.72
CA ILE A 427 9.99 -14.24 10.58
C ILE A 427 10.03 -13.51 11.91
N GLU A 428 9.89 -14.23 13.02
CA GLU A 428 9.97 -13.65 14.36
C GLU A 428 10.94 -14.44 15.24
N GLY A 429 11.69 -13.74 16.08
CA GLY A 429 12.69 -14.32 16.96
C GLY A 429 12.61 -13.70 18.34
N LYS A 430 12.88 -14.51 19.37
CA LYS A 430 12.90 -14.06 20.77
C LYS A 430 13.95 -14.82 21.56
N VAL A 431 14.72 -14.11 22.36
CA VAL A 431 15.68 -14.66 23.32
C VAL A 431 15.42 -14.01 24.66
N ARG A 432 15.19 -14.81 25.70
CA ARG A 432 14.96 -14.35 27.06
C ARG A 432 15.65 -15.24 28.07
N GLY A 433 15.94 -14.73 29.24
CA GLY A 433 16.52 -15.53 30.30
C GLY A 433 16.43 -14.85 31.65
N ALA A 434 16.72 -15.61 32.69
CA ALA A 434 16.79 -15.13 34.07
C ALA A 434 17.99 -15.76 34.77
N ILE A 435 18.47 -15.11 35.82
CA ILE A 435 19.59 -15.60 36.63
C ILE A 435 19.20 -15.50 38.10
N ASP A 436 19.34 -16.60 38.83
CA ASP A 436 18.98 -16.73 40.24
C ASP A 436 19.68 -15.69 41.15
N SER A 437 20.93 -15.34 40.86
CA SER A 437 21.71 -14.33 41.59
C SER A 437 21.23 -12.88 41.42
N VAL A 438 20.30 -12.62 40.50
CA VAL A 438 19.81 -11.26 40.19
C VAL A 438 18.29 -11.19 40.34
N GLY A 439 17.80 -11.46 41.55
CA GLY A 439 16.39 -11.27 41.91
C GLY A 439 15.41 -12.24 41.25
N SER A 440 15.88 -13.38 40.75
CA SER A 440 15.05 -14.44 40.17
C SER A 440 15.12 -15.73 40.98
N ASP A 441 14.08 -16.57 40.93
CA ASP A 441 14.04 -17.85 41.66
C ASP A 441 14.69 -19.01 40.88
N ILE A 442 14.85 -18.86 39.55
CA ILE A 442 15.48 -19.84 38.66
C ILE A 442 16.42 -19.18 37.65
N SER A 443 17.41 -19.95 37.20
CA SER A 443 18.30 -19.57 36.09
C SER A 443 17.92 -20.31 34.81
N PHE A 444 17.59 -19.59 33.75
CA PHE A 444 17.30 -20.18 32.44
C PHE A 444 17.68 -19.27 31.28
N ILE A 445 17.85 -19.87 30.10
CA ILE A 445 17.86 -19.15 28.82
C ILE A 445 16.91 -19.87 27.86
N GLN A 446 16.05 -19.09 27.19
CA GLN A 446 15.09 -19.58 26.22
C GLN A 446 15.24 -18.79 24.92
N ALA A 447 15.29 -19.50 23.80
CA ALA A 447 15.28 -18.93 22.46
C ALA A 447 14.18 -19.57 21.63
N SER A 448 13.52 -18.77 20.78
CA SER A 448 12.53 -19.25 19.82
C SER A 448 12.61 -18.48 18.51
N ILE A 449 12.31 -19.18 17.41
CA ILE A 449 12.18 -18.59 16.08
C ILE A 449 10.93 -19.15 15.39
N GLY A 450 10.16 -18.28 14.75
CA GLY A 450 8.96 -18.60 14.00
C GLY A 450 9.05 -18.11 12.55
N LEU A 451 8.43 -18.85 11.64
CA LEU A 451 8.30 -18.53 10.22
C LEU A 451 6.84 -18.71 9.81
N HIS A 452 6.29 -17.71 9.12
CA HIS A 452 4.99 -17.76 8.45
C HIS A 452 5.15 -17.26 7.03
N THR A 453 4.86 -18.08 6.03
CA THR A 453 5.04 -17.74 4.61
C THR A 453 3.78 -18.03 3.82
N PHE A 454 3.42 -17.12 2.91
CA PHE A 454 2.32 -17.21 1.97
C PHE A 454 2.90 -17.24 0.56
N ILE A 455 2.59 -18.28 -0.21
CA ILE A 455 3.12 -18.50 -1.55
C ILE A 455 1.93 -18.58 -2.52
N PRO A 456 1.67 -17.54 -3.34
CA PRO A 456 0.55 -17.57 -4.28
C PRO A 456 0.84 -18.50 -5.46
N LEU A 457 -0.21 -19.14 -5.97
CA LEU A 457 -0.21 -20.00 -7.14
C LEU A 457 -1.37 -19.58 -8.06
N GLY A 458 -1.12 -18.51 -8.82
CA GLY A 458 -2.17 -17.79 -9.55
C GLY A 458 -3.08 -16.99 -8.60
N GLU A 459 -4.25 -16.58 -9.09
CA GLU A 459 -5.14 -15.67 -8.35
C GLU A 459 -5.94 -16.35 -7.22
N ASN A 460 -6.21 -17.66 -7.36
CA ASN A 460 -7.16 -18.37 -6.51
C ASN A 460 -6.53 -19.45 -5.62
N ASN A 461 -5.22 -19.68 -5.70
CA ASN A 461 -4.56 -20.71 -4.90
C ASN A 461 -3.38 -20.12 -4.14
N ARG A 462 -3.12 -20.65 -2.94
CA ARG A 462 -1.89 -20.34 -2.21
C ARG A 462 -1.48 -21.48 -1.28
N PHE A 463 -0.19 -21.55 -0.99
CA PHE A 463 0.34 -22.32 0.13
C PHE A 463 0.61 -21.41 1.32
N LEU A 464 0.30 -21.90 2.52
CA LEU A 464 0.73 -21.34 3.80
C LEU A 464 1.72 -22.32 4.42
N ILE A 465 2.90 -21.84 4.74
CA ILE A 465 3.93 -22.62 5.42
C ILE A 465 4.17 -21.97 6.78
N ARG A 466 4.06 -22.75 7.85
CA ARG A 466 4.36 -22.30 9.21
C ARG A 466 5.42 -23.19 9.84
N GLY A 467 6.33 -22.59 10.58
CA GLY A 467 7.36 -23.31 11.32
C GLY A 467 7.68 -22.60 12.63
N THR A 468 7.94 -23.36 13.68
CA THR A 468 8.41 -22.79 14.96
C THR A 468 9.39 -23.74 15.62
N LEU A 469 10.51 -23.17 16.07
CA LEU A 469 11.52 -23.87 16.85
C LEU A 469 11.72 -23.13 18.17
N GLY A 470 11.87 -23.87 19.26
CA GLY A 470 12.08 -23.32 20.59
C GLY A 470 13.00 -24.20 21.43
N ASN A 471 13.81 -23.59 22.28
CA ASN A 471 14.67 -24.30 23.21
C ASN A 471 14.85 -23.52 24.51
N THR A 472 14.69 -24.22 25.64
CA THR A 472 14.89 -23.72 27.00
C THR A 472 15.99 -24.53 27.67
N THR A 473 17.11 -23.88 27.98
CA THR A 473 18.17 -24.44 28.79
C THR A 473 17.96 -24.00 30.24
N ILE A 474 17.79 -24.98 31.12
CA ILE A 474 17.58 -24.79 32.56
C ILE A 474 18.28 -25.92 33.33
N LYS A 475 18.78 -25.62 34.53
CA LYS A 475 19.35 -26.65 35.43
C LYS A 475 18.26 -27.67 35.80
N SER A 476 18.59 -28.96 35.73
CA SER A 476 17.61 -30.03 35.97
C SER A 476 16.90 -29.95 37.33
N LYS A 477 17.60 -29.49 38.37
CA LYS A 477 17.04 -29.28 39.72
C LYS A 477 15.92 -28.22 39.77
N ASP A 478 15.86 -27.33 38.78
CA ASP A 478 14.94 -26.19 38.74
C ASP A 478 13.77 -26.42 37.74
N LEU A 479 13.71 -27.59 37.10
CA LEU A 479 12.66 -27.90 36.10
C LEU A 479 11.24 -27.88 36.71
N ASN A 480 11.10 -28.34 37.94
CA ASN A 480 9.82 -28.34 38.66
C ASN A 480 9.40 -26.93 39.09
N LYS A 481 10.34 -25.96 39.07
CA LYS A 481 10.10 -24.55 39.38
C LYS A 481 9.87 -23.70 38.13
N LEU A 482 10.07 -24.26 36.93
CA LEU A 482 9.80 -23.55 35.67
C LEU A 482 8.29 -23.40 35.52
N PRO A 483 7.72 -22.17 35.55
CA PRO A 483 6.29 -21.97 35.40
C PRO A 483 5.77 -22.48 34.04
N PRO A 484 4.50 -22.93 33.95
CA PRO A 484 3.89 -23.33 32.68
C PRO A 484 4.02 -22.28 31.57
N SER A 485 3.95 -20.98 31.90
CA SER A 485 4.13 -19.85 30.98
C SER A 485 5.49 -19.82 30.24
N LEU A 486 6.48 -20.57 30.73
CA LEU A 486 7.82 -20.68 30.15
C LEU A 486 8.11 -22.05 29.52
N ARG A 487 7.14 -22.98 29.50
CA ARG A 487 7.29 -24.29 28.85
C ARG A 487 6.70 -24.26 27.45
N PHE A 488 7.13 -25.21 26.62
CA PHE A 488 6.56 -25.38 25.29
C PHE A 488 5.49 -26.46 25.28
N TYR A 489 4.45 -26.24 24.48
CA TYR A 489 3.31 -27.14 24.32
C TYR A 489 2.94 -27.25 22.84
N THR A 490 2.39 -28.38 22.43
CA THR A 490 1.88 -28.63 21.07
C THR A 490 0.53 -29.34 21.11
N GLY A 491 -0.18 -29.31 19.98
CA GLY A 491 -1.58 -29.75 19.83
C GLY A 491 -2.59 -28.60 19.87
N GLY A 492 -3.62 -28.68 19.02
CA GLY A 492 -4.69 -27.67 18.89
C GLY A 492 -4.58 -26.82 17.61
N ASP A 493 -5.36 -25.73 17.54
CA ASP A 493 -5.59 -24.95 16.31
C ASP A 493 -4.29 -24.36 15.71
N ASN A 494 -3.36 -23.94 16.58
CA ASN A 494 -2.18 -23.15 16.20
C ASN A 494 -0.89 -23.96 16.05
N THR A 495 -0.90 -25.27 16.35
CA THR A 495 0.30 -26.11 16.28
C THR A 495 0.05 -27.37 15.47
N VAL A 496 -0.52 -28.42 16.07
CA VAL A 496 -0.83 -29.69 15.40
C VAL A 496 -2.32 -29.97 15.51
N ARG A 497 -3.06 -29.64 14.45
CA ARG A 497 -4.50 -29.91 14.38
C ARG A 497 -4.76 -31.41 14.37
N GLY A 498 -5.86 -31.83 14.97
CA GLY A 498 -6.24 -33.23 15.17
C GLY A 498 -5.99 -33.74 16.60
N TYR A 499 -5.21 -32.99 17.39
CA TYR A 499 -5.00 -33.25 18.82
C TYR A 499 -5.75 -32.25 19.70
N LYS A 500 -5.84 -32.55 21.00
CA LYS A 500 -6.37 -31.60 21.99
C LYS A 500 -5.43 -30.40 22.11
N TYR A 501 -5.99 -29.25 22.50
CA TYR A 501 -5.22 -28.07 22.88
C TYR A 501 -4.14 -28.42 23.90
N ASP A 502 -2.88 -28.10 23.57
CA ASP A 502 -1.69 -28.41 24.37
C ASP A 502 -1.58 -29.90 24.78
N GLY A 503 -2.18 -30.79 23.98
CA GLY A 503 -2.31 -32.21 24.27
C GLY A 503 -1.13 -33.06 23.86
N ILE A 504 -0.09 -32.49 23.24
CA ILE A 504 1.15 -33.17 22.87
C ILE A 504 2.31 -32.58 23.68
N GLY A 505 3.14 -33.48 24.21
CA GLY A 505 4.40 -33.16 24.86
C GLY A 505 4.75 -34.13 25.98
N GLU A 506 5.76 -33.75 26.75
CA GLU A 506 6.26 -34.53 27.88
C GLU A 506 5.19 -34.65 28.99
N LYS A 507 4.97 -35.87 29.45
CA LYS A 507 3.99 -36.19 30.51
C LYS A 507 4.61 -36.01 31.90
N GLY A 508 3.82 -35.46 32.82
CA GLY A 508 4.14 -35.43 34.25
C GLY A 508 3.86 -36.75 34.95
N TYR A 509 4.08 -36.79 36.26
CA TYR A 509 3.87 -37.99 37.09
C TYR A 509 2.41 -38.43 37.17
N ASN A 510 1.46 -37.52 36.93
CA ASN A 510 0.03 -37.78 36.88
C ASN A 510 -0.46 -38.25 35.50
N GLY A 511 0.43 -38.38 34.52
CA GLY A 511 0.10 -38.76 33.13
C GLY A 511 -0.45 -37.63 32.27
N GLU A 512 -0.62 -36.41 32.80
CA GLU A 512 -1.02 -35.22 32.05
C GLU A 512 0.18 -34.58 31.35
N ILE A 513 -0.09 -33.80 30.30
CA ILE A 513 0.95 -33.07 29.56
C ILE A 513 1.45 -31.91 30.43
N TYR A 514 2.75 -31.92 30.72
CA TYR A 514 3.41 -30.88 31.50
C TYR A 514 4.13 -29.84 30.64
N GLY A 515 4.40 -30.19 29.37
CA GLY A 515 5.14 -29.36 28.42
C GLY A 515 6.64 -29.69 28.38
N GLY A 516 7.26 -29.37 27.25
CA GLY A 516 8.67 -29.66 26.95
C GLY A 516 9.59 -28.45 27.11
N LYS A 517 10.90 -28.73 27.20
CA LYS A 517 11.96 -27.70 27.13
C LYS A 517 12.23 -27.22 25.71
N LYS A 518 11.92 -28.04 24.71
CA LYS A 518 12.14 -27.78 23.29
C LYS A 518 10.82 -27.87 22.54
N LEU A 519 10.74 -27.16 21.43
CA LEU A 519 9.59 -27.09 20.53
C LEU A 519 10.07 -27.27 19.10
N ALA A 520 9.36 -28.08 18.34
CA ALA A 520 9.45 -28.09 16.90
C ALA A 520 8.04 -28.26 16.32
N VAL A 521 7.64 -27.33 15.45
CA VAL A 521 6.35 -27.36 14.74
C VAL A 521 6.61 -27.03 13.28
N ALA A 522 5.94 -27.74 12.39
CA ALA A 522 5.89 -27.48 10.96
C ALA A 522 4.47 -27.72 10.45
N SER A 523 3.99 -26.86 9.56
CA SER A 523 2.66 -26.97 8.96
C SER A 523 2.72 -26.50 7.51
N ILE A 524 2.10 -27.27 6.63
CA ILE A 524 1.87 -26.90 5.23
C ILE A 524 0.38 -26.96 4.98
N GLU A 525 -0.18 -25.86 4.51
CA GLU A 525 -1.60 -25.72 4.21
C GLU A 525 -1.77 -25.20 2.78
N TYR A 526 -2.61 -25.86 2.01
CA TYR A 526 -3.04 -25.45 0.68
C TYR A 526 -4.43 -24.84 0.77
N GLU A 527 -4.61 -23.64 0.21
CA GLU A 527 -5.90 -22.98 0.13
C GLU A 527 -6.31 -22.71 -1.31
N HIS A 528 -7.57 -23.01 -1.65
CA HIS A 528 -8.19 -22.74 -2.94
C HIS A 528 -9.47 -21.92 -2.77
N LYS A 529 -9.51 -20.71 -3.33
CA LYS A 529 -10.70 -19.86 -3.37
C LYS A 529 -11.73 -20.40 -4.36
N ILE A 530 -12.91 -20.72 -3.82
CA ILE A 530 -14.10 -21.05 -4.60
C ILE A 530 -14.83 -19.76 -5.00
N THR A 531 -14.85 -18.78 -4.10
CA THR A 531 -15.40 -17.44 -4.32
C THR A 531 -14.45 -16.39 -3.72
N PRO A 532 -14.63 -15.09 -3.98
CA PRO A 532 -13.80 -14.06 -3.35
C PRO A 532 -13.79 -14.12 -1.81
N SER A 533 -14.88 -14.61 -1.19
CA SER A 533 -15.05 -14.68 0.26
C SER A 533 -14.95 -16.10 0.84
N ILE A 534 -14.90 -17.16 0.04
CA ILE A 534 -14.87 -18.56 0.53
C ILE A 534 -13.72 -19.31 -0.13
N ALA A 535 -12.90 -19.96 0.69
CA ALA A 535 -11.89 -20.91 0.26
C ALA A 535 -12.05 -22.26 0.97
N ILE A 536 -11.59 -23.32 0.31
CA ILE A 536 -11.34 -24.61 0.94
C ILE A 536 -9.85 -24.73 1.24
N ALA A 537 -9.52 -25.47 2.29
CA ALA A 537 -8.16 -25.70 2.73
C ALA A 537 -7.90 -27.20 2.96
N THR A 538 -6.68 -27.64 2.69
CA THR A 538 -6.15 -28.93 3.14
C THR A 538 -4.80 -28.71 3.78
N PHE A 539 -4.46 -29.50 4.80
CA PHE A 539 -3.22 -29.27 5.54
C PHE A 539 -2.63 -30.55 6.13
N ILE A 540 -1.33 -30.49 6.37
CA ILE A 540 -0.59 -31.43 7.20
C ILE A 540 0.24 -30.64 8.21
N ASP A 541 0.13 -31.05 9.46
CA ASP A 541 0.83 -30.47 10.59
C ASP A 541 1.70 -31.56 11.24
N ALA A 542 2.88 -31.17 11.71
CA ALA A 542 3.80 -32.01 12.46
C ALA A 542 4.36 -31.20 13.63
N GLY A 543 4.40 -31.78 14.82
CA GLY A 543 5.02 -31.08 15.93
C GLY A 543 5.24 -31.93 17.17
N ASP A 544 6.11 -31.42 18.04
CA ASP A 544 6.46 -32.05 19.31
C ASP A 544 6.97 -31.01 20.32
N ALA A 545 6.70 -31.27 21.60
CA ALA A 545 7.19 -30.52 22.74
C ALA A 545 7.95 -31.47 23.68
N TYR A 546 9.28 -31.45 23.59
CA TYR A 546 10.15 -32.52 24.08
C TYR A 546 11.27 -32.02 24.99
N ASN A 547 11.87 -32.94 25.75
CA ASN A 547 13.04 -32.64 26.59
C ASN A 547 14.35 -33.09 25.95
N SER A 548 14.39 -34.32 25.43
CA SER A 548 15.62 -34.97 24.98
C SER A 548 15.60 -35.27 23.48
N LYS A 549 14.85 -36.30 23.08
CA LYS A 549 14.70 -36.74 21.69
C LYS A 549 13.36 -36.26 21.14
N ILE A 550 13.39 -35.77 19.91
CA ILE A 550 12.18 -35.36 19.19
C ILE A 550 11.42 -36.59 18.67
N ASP A 551 10.09 -36.55 18.80
CA ASP A 551 9.14 -37.56 18.32
C ASP A 551 7.90 -36.86 17.72
N PHE A 552 7.97 -36.56 16.42
CA PHE A 552 6.92 -35.79 15.75
C PHE A 552 5.56 -36.49 15.78
N LYS A 553 4.55 -35.74 16.21
CA LYS A 553 3.15 -36.11 16.10
C LYS A 553 2.55 -35.41 14.89
N TYR A 554 1.82 -36.18 14.08
CA TYR A 554 1.27 -35.73 12.82
C TYR A 554 -0.23 -35.58 12.90
N GLY A 555 -0.73 -34.53 12.27
CA GLY A 555 -2.14 -34.26 12.05
C GLY A 555 -2.39 -33.87 10.61
N ALA A 556 -3.52 -34.28 10.03
CA ALA A 556 -3.90 -33.88 8.69
C ALA A 556 -5.40 -33.66 8.60
N GLY A 557 -5.82 -32.76 7.73
CA GLY A 557 -7.21 -32.37 7.66
C GLY A 557 -7.59 -31.53 6.46
N ALA A 558 -8.86 -31.18 6.43
CA ALA A 558 -9.45 -30.29 5.46
C ALA A 558 -10.41 -29.33 6.15
N GLY A 559 -10.63 -28.17 5.54
CA GLY A 559 -11.48 -27.15 6.13
C GLY A 559 -11.97 -26.09 5.16
N ILE A 560 -12.76 -25.17 5.71
CA ILE A 560 -13.35 -24.05 5.01
C ILE A 560 -12.83 -22.76 5.65
N ARG A 561 -12.56 -21.76 4.81
CA ARG A 561 -12.21 -20.39 5.19
C ARG A 561 -13.30 -19.47 4.68
N TRP A 562 -13.92 -18.71 5.58
CA TRP A 562 -14.82 -17.62 5.20
C TRP A 562 -14.18 -16.28 5.53
N TYR A 563 -13.77 -15.55 4.50
CA TYR A 563 -13.21 -14.21 4.58
C TYR A 563 -14.34 -13.19 4.66
N SER A 564 -14.64 -12.74 5.88
CA SER A 564 -15.61 -11.67 6.12
C SER A 564 -14.91 -10.30 6.16
N GLN A 565 -15.69 -9.22 6.15
CA GLN A 565 -15.16 -7.86 6.32
C GLN A 565 -14.50 -7.63 7.69
N ILE A 566 -14.79 -8.48 8.68
CA ILE A 566 -14.34 -8.34 10.07
C ILE A 566 -13.36 -9.46 10.48
N GLY A 567 -12.81 -10.23 9.53
CA GLY A 567 -11.86 -11.31 9.80
C GLY A 567 -12.20 -12.64 9.15
N ALA A 568 -11.25 -13.58 9.18
CA ALA A 568 -11.43 -14.91 8.60
C ALA A 568 -12.01 -15.88 9.65
N VAL A 569 -13.05 -16.63 9.26
CA VAL A 569 -13.55 -17.78 10.03
C VAL A 569 -12.94 -19.05 9.46
N LYS A 570 -12.34 -19.87 10.33
CA LYS A 570 -11.70 -21.14 9.96
C LYS A 570 -12.47 -22.30 10.60
N LEU A 571 -12.91 -23.24 9.79
CA LEU A 571 -13.55 -24.48 10.23
C LEU A 571 -12.77 -25.66 9.65
N ASP A 572 -12.10 -26.42 10.50
CA ASP A 572 -11.18 -27.49 10.15
C ASP A 572 -11.63 -28.82 10.76
N LEU A 573 -11.64 -29.89 9.97
CA LEU A 573 -11.73 -31.27 10.43
C LEU A 573 -10.36 -31.92 10.28
N ALA A 574 -9.77 -32.36 11.38
CA ALA A 574 -8.42 -32.91 11.40
C ALA A 574 -8.36 -34.22 12.16
N HIS A 575 -7.59 -35.17 11.65
CA HIS A 575 -7.30 -36.45 12.31
C HIS A 575 -5.87 -36.41 12.87
N GLY A 576 -5.70 -36.69 14.16
CA GLY A 576 -4.39 -36.95 14.77
C GLY A 576 -4.03 -38.42 14.63
N PHE A 577 -2.81 -38.77 14.22
CA PHE A 577 -2.44 -40.16 13.87
C PHE A 577 -1.65 -40.92 14.94
N ASP A 578 -1.60 -40.40 16.17
CA ASP A 578 -0.88 -41.02 17.28
C ASP A 578 -1.85 -41.55 18.35
N LYS A 579 -1.78 -42.86 18.64
CA LYS A 579 -2.68 -43.53 19.59
C LYS A 579 -2.52 -43.07 21.03
N GLU A 580 -1.34 -42.65 21.43
CA GLU A 580 -1.05 -42.23 22.80
C GLU A 580 -1.60 -40.82 23.09
N PHE A 581 -1.49 -39.92 22.12
CA PHE A 581 -1.88 -38.51 22.27
C PHE A 581 -3.27 -38.20 21.70
N GLY A 582 -3.80 -39.05 20.81
CA GLY A 582 -5.16 -38.99 20.31
C GLY A 582 -5.27 -39.39 18.84
N ASP A 583 -5.68 -40.64 18.59
CA ASP A 583 -5.94 -41.17 17.24
C ASP A 583 -7.42 -40.98 16.86
N THR A 584 -7.83 -39.71 16.71
CA THR A 584 -9.24 -39.32 16.55
C THR A 584 -9.42 -38.12 15.63
N VAL A 585 -10.59 -38.05 14.98
CA VAL A 585 -11.03 -36.85 14.26
C VAL A 585 -11.51 -35.78 15.24
N ARG A 586 -11.08 -34.54 15.04
CA ARG A 586 -11.45 -33.36 15.81
C ARG A 586 -11.93 -32.24 14.90
N LEU A 587 -12.96 -31.56 15.38
CA LEU A 587 -13.40 -30.29 14.82
C LEU A 587 -12.62 -29.15 15.48
N HIS A 588 -12.03 -28.32 14.65
CA HIS A 588 -11.31 -27.11 15.00
C HIS A 588 -12.10 -25.94 14.42
N LEU A 589 -12.52 -25.01 15.27
CA LEU A 589 -13.28 -23.84 14.85
C LEU A 589 -12.59 -22.62 15.41
N ASN A 590 -12.27 -21.64 14.57
CA ASN A 590 -11.73 -20.37 15.00
C ASN A 590 -12.53 -19.24 14.36
N ILE A 591 -13.24 -18.49 15.21
CA ILE A 591 -14.03 -17.32 14.85
C ILE A 591 -13.47 -16.12 15.61
N GLY A 592 -13.19 -15.04 14.89
CA GLY A 592 -12.86 -13.73 15.45
C GLY A 592 -11.77 -13.01 14.66
N LEU A 593 -11.53 -11.76 15.02
CA LEU A 593 -10.35 -11.03 14.57
C LEU A 593 -9.11 -11.79 15.07
N GLU A 594 -8.22 -12.23 14.18
CA GLU A 594 -6.80 -12.30 14.52
C GLU A 594 -6.37 -10.84 14.61
N LEU A 595 -6.43 -10.25 15.81
CA LEU A 595 -6.02 -8.87 16.07
C LEU A 595 -4.51 -8.70 15.92
#